data_AF-A0A382BE20-F1
#
_entry.id   AF-A0A382BE20-F1
#
_cell.length_a   1.000
_cell.length_b   1.000
_cell.length_c   1.000
_cell.angle_alpha   90.00
_cell.angle_beta   90.00
_cell.angle_gamma   90.00
#
_symmetry.space_group_name_H-M   'P 1'
#
loop_
_entity.id
_entity.type
_entity.pdbx_description
1 polymer ?
#
loop_
_entity_poly.entity_id
_entity_poly.type
_entity_poly.pdbx_seq_one_letter_code
_entity_poly.pdbx_strand_id
1 'polypeptide(L)'
;MKIDSHHHFWKYSPTEYSWMNEEMGILKEDHLPADLKQEIEQAGIDAVVSVQASQTLAETDALLGYATEHDFIHGVVGWFPLADENVFDILSDYA
;
A
#
# COMPACT_ATOMS: atom_id res chain seq x y z
N MET A 1 -11.53 -5.65 18.09
CA MET A 1 -10.70 -5.52 16.88
C MET A 1 -10.67 -4.05 16.49
N LYS A 2 -9.50 -3.43 16.60
CA LYS A 2 -9.22 -2.05 16.20
C LYS A 2 -8.42 -2.11 14.90
N ILE A 3 -8.93 -1.46 13.86
CA ILE A 3 -8.33 -1.51 12.51
C ILE A 3 -7.83 -0.12 12.17
N ASP A 4 -6.58 0.00 11.75
CA ASP A 4 -6.13 1.17 11.00
C ASP A 4 -6.58 1.02 9.54
N SER A 5 -7.58 1.81 9.16
CA SER A 5 -8.20 1.69 7.85
C SER A 5 -7.45 2.40 6.72
N HIS A 6 -6.39 3.14 7.02
CA HIS A 6 -5.70 3.93 6.00
C HIS A 6 -4.22 4.14 6.35
N HIS A 7 -3.36 3.42 5.66
CA HIS A 7 -1.94 3.73 5.56
C HIS A 7 -1.41 3.36 4.18
N HIS A 8 -0.15 3.66 3.92
CA HIS A 8 0.53 3.38 2.65
C HIS A 8 1.83 2.62 2.90
N PHE A 9 2.36 1.96 1.87
CA PHE A 9 3.72 1.43 1.81
C PHE A 9 4.41 1.98 0.57
N TRP A 10 5.71 2.15 0.63
CA TRP A 10 6.50 2.44 -0.57
C TRP A 10 7.95 2.02 -0.41
N LYS A 11 8.56 1.64 -1.53
CA LYS A 11 10.01 1.65 -1.69
C LYS A 11 10.37 2.98 -2.33
N TYR A 12 11.20 3.77 -1.66
CA TYR A 12 11.43 5.13 -2.09
C TYR A 12 12.16 5.16 -3.43
N SER A 13 11.50 5.78 -4.41
CA SER A 13 12.05 6.09 -5.73
C SER A 13 11.84 7.59 -6.00
N PRO A 14 12.90 8.39 -6.13
CA PRO A 14 12.76 9.82 -6.41
C PRO A 14 12.06 10.11 -7.74
N THR A 15 12.01 9.13 -8.66
CA THR A 15 11.30 9.25 -9.93
C THR A 15 9.81 8.96 -9.78
N GLU A 16 9.43 7.91 -9.05
CA GLU A 16 8.02 7.53 -8.84
C GLU A 16 7.32 8.48 -7.86
N TYR A 17 8.01 8.90 -6.81
CA TYR A 17 7.50 9.80 -5.77
C TYR A 17 7.98 11.24 -5.99
N SER A 18 7.89 11.70 -7.24
CA SER A 18 8.28 13.07 -7.63
C SER A 18 7.53 14.20 -6.89
N TRP A 19 6.43 13.86 -6.20
CA TRP A 19 5.68 14.78 -5.34
C TRP A 19 6.36 15.06 -3.99
N MET A 20 7.31 14.24 -3.55
CA MET A 20 8.04 14.43 -2.28
C MET A 20 9.10 15.53 -2.41
N ASN A 21 8.83 16.71 -1.86
CA ASN A 21 9.77 17.84 -1.90
C ASN A 21 10.92 17.67 -0.87
N GLU A 22 11.89 18.59 -0.85
CA GLU A 22 13.05 18.54 0.06
C GLU A 22 12.69 18.61 1.55
N GLU A 23 11.55 19.20 1.90
CA GLU A 23 11.09 19.35 3.28
C GLU A 23 10.49 18.04 3.84
N MET A 24 10.16 17.08 2.96
CA MET A 24 9.55 15.79 3.31
C MET A 24 10.59 14.68 3.57
N GLY A 25 11.71 15.01 4.22
CA GLY A 25 12.85 14.11 4.39
C GLY A 25 12.50 12.74 4.99
N ILE A 26 11.57 12.70 5.96
CA ILE A 26 11.12 11.45 6.61
C ILE A 26 10.35 10.50 5.68
N LEU A 27 9.80 11.00 4.57
CA LEU A 27 9.09 10.17 3.60
C LEU A 27 10.05 9.59 2.54
N LYS A 28 11.29 10.07 2.49
CA LYS A 28 12.30 9.70 1.48
C LYS A 28 13.10 8.46 1.86
N GLU A 29 12.43 7.51 2.48
CA GLU A 29 12.96 6.20 2.85
C GLU A 29 11.92 5.14 2.56
N ASP A 30 12.33 3.88 2.62
CA ASP A 30 11.42 2.76 2.46
C ASP A 30 10.52 2.68 3.69
N HIS A 31 9.21 2.59 3.47
CA HIS A 31 8.21 2.33 4.51
C HIS A 31 7.54 1.00 4.18
N LEU A 32 7.90 -0.05 4.91
CA LEU A 32 7.58 -1.44 4.59
C LEU A 32 6.79 -2.12 5.73
N PRO A 33 6.22 -3.33 5.50
CA PRO A 33 5.39 -4.01 6.49
C PRO A 33 6.06 -4.24 7.85
N ALA A 34 7.38 -4.46 7.89
CA ALA A 34 8.11 -4.66 9.14
C ALA A 34 8.09 -3.41 10.03
N ASP A 35 8.22 -2.22 9.43
CA ASP A 35 8.20 -0.94 10.14
C ASP A 35 6.81 -0.70 10.73
N LEU A 36 5.76 -0.90 9.92
CA LEU A 36 4.38 -0.75 10.37
C LEU A 36 4.02 -1.75 11.46
N LYS A 37 4.49 -3.00 11.37
CA LYS A 37 4.21 -4.04 12.37
C LYS A 37 4.65 -3.61 13.77
N GLN A 38 5.82 -2.99 13.88
CA GLN A 38 6.33 -2.47 15.14
C GLN A 38 5.46 -1.33 15.68
N GLU A 39 4.95 -0.44 14.82
CA GLU A 39 4.12 0.70 15.22
C GLU A 39 2.71 0.26 15.67
N ILE A 40 2.07 -0.64 14.93
CA ILE A 40 0.71 -1.10 15.26
C ILE A 40 0.67 -1.88 16.58
N GLU A 41 1.74 -2.61 16.90
CA GLU A 41 1.87 -3.31 18.18
C GLU A 41 1.96 -2.34 19.36
N GLN A 42 2.74 -1.27 19.22
CA GLN A 42 2.86 -0.22 20.25
C GLN A 42 1.55 0.57 20.42
N ALA A 43 0.84 0.83 19.32
CA ALA A 43 -0.42 1.57 19.32
C ALA A 43 -1.65 0.71 19.73
N GLY A 44 -1.48 -0.61 19.83
CA GLY A 44 -2.58 -1.55 20.09
C GLY A 44 -3.64 -1.52 18.97
N ILE A 45 -3.18 -1.52 17.72
CA ILE A 45 -3.97 -1.76 16.51
C ILE A 45 -3.89 -3.25 16.17
N ASP A 46 -5.03 -3.89 15.92
CA ASP A 46 -5.10 -5.35 15.72
C ASP A 46 -4.83 -5.74 14.25
N ALA A 47 -5.22 -4.90 13.29
CA ALA A 47 -5.04 -5.14 11.86
C ALA A 47 -5.08 -3.83 11.05
N VAL A 48 -4.70 -3.89 9.77
CA VAL A 48 -4.65 -2.72 8.88
C VAL A 48 -5.32 -2.97 7.53
N VAL A 49 -5.67 -1.88 6.85
CA VAL A 49 -6.02 -1.85 5.42
C VAL A 49 -5.00 -0.98 4.69
N SER A 50 -4.27 -1.56 3.74
CA SER A 50 -3.24 -0.86 2.98
C SER A 50 -3.83 -0.21 1.72
N VAL A 51 -3.50 1.06 1.48
CA VAL A 51 -4.06 1.86 0.38
C VAL A 51 -2.96 2.25 -0.60
N GLN A 52 -3.24 2.20 -1.90
CA GLN A 52 -2.30 2.63 -2.95
C GLN A 52 -1.78 4.07 -2.74
N ALA A 53 -0.53 4.30 -3.08
CA ALA A 53 0.18 5.59 -3.06
C ALA A 53 0.62 6.06 -4.46
N SER A 54 0.53 5.19 -5.47
CA SER A 54 0.86 5.42 -6.89
C SER A 54 -0.24 4.87 -7.81
N GLN A 55 -0.26 5.34 -9.06
CA GLN A 55 -1.27 4.97 -10.05
C GLN A 55 -0.80 3.81 -10.93
N THR A 56 -0.45 2.67 -10.32
CA THR A 56 0.12 1.52 -11.04
C THR A 56 -0.50 0.20 -10.58
N LEU A 57 -0.68 -0.74 -11.52
CA LEU A 57 -1.06 -2.13 -11.20
C LEU A 57 0.05 -2.84 -10.41
N ALA A 58 1.31 -2.51 -10.70
CA ALA A 58 2.46 -3.07 -9.98
C ALA A 58 2.39 -2.82 -8.47
N GLU A 59 1.85 -1.68 -8.04
CA GLU A 59 1.62 -1.43 -6.62
C GLU A 59 0.47 -2.27 -6.06
N THR A 60 -0.63 -2.43 -6.80
CA THR A 60 -1.72 -3.34 -6.39
C THR A 60 -1.18 -4.75 -6.14
N ASP A 61 -0.34 -5.26 -7.05
CA ASP A 61 0.31 -6.57 -6.90
C ASP A 61 1.23 -6.61 -5.66
N ALA A 62 2.01 -5.57 -5.42
CA ALA A 62 2.89 -5.48 -4.26
C ALA A 62 2.10 -5.48 -2.95
N LEU A 63 1.01 -4.71 -2.86
CA LEU A 63 0.16 -4.66 -1.67
C LEU A 63 -0.53 -6.00 -1.39
N LEU A 64 -1.00 -6.69 -2.43
CA LEU A 64 -1.57 -8.04 -2.29
C LEU A 64 -0.51 -9.07 -1.88
N GLY A 65 0.72 -8.93 -2.40
CA GLY A 65 1.88 -9.71 -1.95
C GLY A 65 2.14 -9.52 -0.46
N TYR A 66 2.19 -8.28 0.02
CA TYR A 66 2.34 -8.00 1.45
C TYR A 66 1.19 -8.58 2.27
N ALA A 67 -0.06 -8.46 1.82
CA ALA A 67 -1.20 -9.04 2.51
C ALA A 67 -1.15 -10.57 2.60
N THR A 68 -0.53 -11.23 1.60
CA THR A 68 -0.31 -12.68 1.62
C THR A 68 0.80 -13.08 2.59
N GLU A 69 1.83 -12.25 2.73
CA GLU A 69 3.00 -12.52 3.58
C GLU A 69 2.79 -12.10 5.06
N HIS A 70 1.82 -11.23 5.32
CA HIS A 70 1.62 -10.59 6.62
C HIS A 70 0.16 -10.61 7.08
N ASP A 71 -0.15 -11.54 7.99
CA ASP A 71 -1.52 -11.75 8.52
C ASP A 71 -2.17 -10.52 9.19
N PHE A 72 -1.41 -9.49 9.54
CA PHE A 72 -1.96 -8.26 10.14
C PHE A 72 -2.59 -7.32 9.10
N ILE A 73 -2.38 -7.56 7.80
CA ILE A 73 -2.99 -6.81 6.71
C ILE A 73 -4.27 -7.51 6.30
N HIS A 74 -5.42 -6.97 6.71
CA HIS A 74 -6.73 -7.59 6.49
C HIS A 74 -7.43 -7.11 5.21
N GLY A 75 -6.85 -6.14 4.50
CA GLY A 75 -7.42 -5.65 3.26
C GLY A 75 -6.47 -4.76 2.48
N VAL A 76 -6.76 -4.62 1.19
CA VAL A 76 -6.02 -3.78 0.26
C VAL A 76 -7.02 -2.93 -0.53
N VAL A 77 -6.72 -1.64 -0.66
CA VAL A 77 -7.34 -0.73 -1.63
C VAL A 77 -6.31 -0.50 -2.74
N GLY A 78 -6.41 -1.30 -3.80
CA GLY A 78 -5.53 -1.24 -4.97
C GLY A 78 -5.92 -0.14 -5.95
N TRP A 79 -5.04 0.13 -6.90
CA TRP A 79 -5.30 1.00 -8.05
C TRP A 79 -5.63 0.18 -9.30
N PHE A 80 -6.62 0.64 -10.07
CA PHE A 80 -6.98 0.10 -11.38
C PHE A 80 -7.34 1.23 -12.35
N PRO A 81 -7.10 1.06 -13.66
CA PRO A 81 -7.45 2.06 -14.67
C PRO A 81 -8.96 1.99 -15.00
N LEU A 82 -9.80 2.49 -14.09
CA LEU A 82 -11.28 2.37 -14.19
C LEU A 82 -11.91 2.99 -15.45
N ALA A 83 -11.17 3.84 -16.16
CA ALA A 83 -11.61 4.43 -17.43
C ALA A 83 -11.17 3.65 -18.67
N ASP A 84 -10.35 2.60 -18.51
CA ASP A 84 -9.94 1.70 -19.60
C ASP A 84 -11.12 0.82 -20.00
N GLU A 85 -11.34 0.66 -21.30
CA GLU A 85 -12.39 -0.18 -21.85
C GLU A 85 -12.21 -1.67 -21.49
N ASN A 86 -10.97 -2.09 -21.23
CA ASN A 86 -10.60 -3.45 -20.86
C ASN A 86 -10.50 -3.66 -19.34
N VAL A 87 -10.95 -2.72 -18.50
CA VAL A 87 -10.79 -2.82 -17.04
C VAL A 87 -11.39 -4.09 -16.44
N PHE A 88 -12.46 -4.62 -17.02
CA PHE A 88 -13.07 -5.87 -16.54
C PHE A 88 -12.17 -7.09 -16.78
N ASP A 89 -11.42 -7.13 -17.88
CA ASP A 89 -10.45 -8.19 -18.14
C ASP A 89 -9.30 -8.08 -17.11
N ILE A 90 -8.81 -6.87 -16.86
CA ILE A 90 -7.77 -6.62 -15.85
C ILE A 90 -8.25 -7.05 -14.45
N LEU A 91 -9.47 -6.68 -14.05
CA LEU A 91 -10.03 -7.04 -12.74
C LEU A 91 -10.23 -8.55 -12.58
N SER A 92 -10.45 -9.27 -13.68
CA SER A 92 -10.67 -10.72 -13.63
C SER A 92 -9.44 -11.51 -13.16
N ASP A 93 -8.24 -10.94 -13.31
CA ASP A 93 -6.99 -11.54 -12.79
C ASP A 93 -6.87 -11.46 -11.25
N TYR A 94 -7.76 -10.69 -10.58
CA TYR A 94 -7.76 -10.44 -9.14
C TYR A 94 -8.98 -11.01 -8.40
N ALA A 95 -9.86 -11.74 -9.11
CA ALA A 95 -11.12 -12.27 -8.60
C ALA A 95 -11.01 -13.67 -7.98
#